data_AF-A0A957Q9H8-F1
#
_entry.id   AF-A0A957Q9H8-F1
#
_cell.length_a   1.000
_cell.length_b   1.000
_cell.length_c   1.000
_cell.angle_alpha   90.00
_cell.angle_beta   90.00
_cell.angle_gamma   90.00
#
_symmetry.space_group_name_H-M   'P 1'
#
loop_
_entity.id
_entity.type
_entity.pdbx_description
1 polymer ?
#
loop_
_entity_poly.entity_id
_entity_poly.type
_entity_poly.pdbx_seq_one_letter_code
_entity_poly.pdbx_strand_id
1 'polypeptide(L)'
;GFFDNFSQGNYTGCLFGHGGSCREPQETLALYQSASTAIPGGHAVNFSRWHNDDFDALADEAYVTPPTDTEKLVDVWVRAMEIWLPELPDIQLTHGFHRLPWTTEYWTNMPDQNNPYTNSAQWHLTFPLVLHNVKQST
;
A
#
# COMPACT_ATOMS: atom_id res chain seq x y z
N GLY A 1 -17.22 15.06 -2.89
CA GLY A 1 -15.93 15.68 -2.50
C GLY A 1 -14.79 14.99 -3.21
N PHE A 2 -13.53 15.35 -2.91
CA PHE A 2 -12.35 14.74 -3.57
C PHE A 2 -12.35 13.21 -3.48
N PHE A 3 -12.51 12.65 -2.27
CA PHE A 3 -12.51 11.19 -2.05
C PHE A 3 -13.68 10.47 -2.76
N ASP A 4 -14.86 11.09 -2.83
CA ASP A 4 -16.00 10.49 -3.54
C ASP A 4 -15.72 10.38 -5.04
N ASN A 5 -15.19 11.46 -5.64
CA ASN A 5 -14.85 11.46 -7.05
C ASN A 5 -13.72 10.47 -7.36
N PHE A 6 -12.69 10.44 -6.52
CA PHE A 6 -11.56 9.53 -6.69
C PHE A 6 -11.98 8.06 -6.58
N SER A 7 -12.65 7.67 -5.50
CA SER A 7 -13.10 6.28 -5.29
C SER A 7 -14.09 5.79 -6.36
N GLN A 8 -14.87 6.69 -6.96
CA GLN A 8 -15.79 6.37 -8.04
C GLN A 8 -15.14 6.39 -9.43
N GLY A 9 -13.87 6.78 -9.57
CA GLY A 9 -13.24 6.91 -10.89
C GLY A 9 -13.68 8.15 -11.68
N ASN A 10 -14.27 9.14 -11.03
CA ASN A 10 -14.71 10.39 -11.64
C ASN A 10 -13.56 11.42 -11.64
N TYR A 11 -12.51 11.13 -12.42
CA TYR A 11 -11.34 12.00 -12.59
C TYR A 11 -10.68 11.77 -13.95
N THR A 12 -9.99 12.79 -14.48
CA THR A 12 -9.08 12.61 -15.62
C THR A 12 -7.67 12.25 -15.16
N GLY A 13 -7.26 12.77 -14.00
CA GLY A 13 -6.02 12.45 -13.32
C GLY A 13 -6.14 12.83 -11.85
N CYS A 14 -5.46 12.09 -10.98
CA CYS A 14 -5.48 12.30 -9.55
C CYS A 14 -4.09 12.02 -8.96
N LEU A 15 -3.63 12.89 -8.07
CA LEU A 15 -2.50 12.59 -7.22
C LEU A 15 -3.04 11.96 -5.93
N PHE A 16 -2.81 10.66 -5.78
CA PHE A 16 -3.23 9.92 -4.60
C PHE A 16 -2.20 8.85 -4.26
N GLY A 17 -2.14 8.47 -2.99
CA GLY A 17 -1.30 7.36 -2.53
C GLY A 17 -2.14 6.09 -2.38
N HIS A 18 -1.58 4.96 -2.76
CA HIS A 18 -2.14 3.65 -2.43
C HIS A 18 -1.16 2.89 -1.54
N GLY A 19 -1.69 2.00 -0.70
CA GLY A 19 -0.88 1.01 -0.01
C GLY A 19 -0.30 0.03 -1.03
N GLY A 20 0.77 -0.66 -0.67
CA GLY A 20 1.36 -1.75 -1.43
C GLY A 20 2.22 -2.58 -0.50
N SER A 21 2.95 -3.56 -1.03
CA SER A 21 3.84 -4.34 -0.19
C SER A 21 5.17 -3.65 0.08
N CYS A 22 5.72 -3.89 1.27
CA CYS A 22 7.09 -3.51 1.63
C CYS A 22 8.09 -4.69 1.59
N ARG A 23 7.63 -5.93 1.38
CA ARG A 23 8.47 -7.13 1.44
C ARG A 23 8.37 -8.02 0.21
N GLU A 24 7.19 -8.52 -0.09
CA GLU A 24 6.95 -9.42 -1.24
C GLU A 24 5.96 -8.81 -2.25
N PRO A 25 6.05 -9.05 -3.57
CA PRO A 25 5.28 -8.28 -4.57
C PRO A 25 3.75 -8.49 -4.55
N GLN A 26 3.23 -9.52 -3.87
CA GLN A 26 1.85 -9.99 -3.95
C GLN A 26 0.83 -8.88 -3.73
N GLU A 27 0.92 -8.13 -2.63
CA GLU A 27 -0.05 -7.07 -2.34
C GLU A 27 0.01 -5.96 -3.39
N THR A 28 1.19 -5.66 -3.93
CA THR A 28 1.32 -4.66 -5.00
C THR A 28 0.70 -5.15 -6.31
N LEU A 29 0.82 -6.43 -6.64
CA LEU A 29 0.16 -7.03 -7.81
C LEU A 29 -1.36 -7.08 -7.63
N ALA A 30 -1.83 -7.46 -6.45
CA ALA A 30 -3.26 -7.55 -6.12
C ALA A 30 -3.99 -6.20 -6.28
N LEU A 31 -3.30 -5.07 -6.08
CA LEU A 31 -3.85 -3.72 -6.33
C LEU A 31 -4.31 -3.50 -7.76
N TYR A 32 -3.71 -4.17 -8.73
CA TYR A 32 -4.04 -4.00 -10.15
C TYR A 32 -4.83 -5.19 -10.69
N GLN A 33 -5.10 -6.20 -9.85
CA GLN A 33 -5.95 -7.31 -10.22
C GLN A 33 -7.41 -6.84 -10.35
N SER A 34 -8.12 -7.32 -11.36
CA SER A 34 -9.48 -6.87 -11.67
C SER A 34 -10.49 -7.13 -10.55
N ALA A 35 -10.27 -8.18 -9.77
CA ALA A 35 -11.06 -8.49 -8.56
C ALA A 35 -11.03 -7.38 -7.51
N SER A 36 -10.01 -6.51 -7.55
CA SER A 36 -9.85 -5.38 -6.63
C SER A 36 -10.42 -4.05 -7.16
N THR A 37 -11.15 -4.06 -8.29
CA THR A 37 -11.64 -2.83 -8.95
C THR A 37 -12.57 -2.01 -8.06
N ALA A 38 -12.06 -0.86 -7.59
CA ALA A 38 -12.79 0.19 -6.89
C ALA A 38 -13.76 -0.33 -5.80
N ILE A 39 -13.33 -1.28 -4.97
CA ILE A 39 -14.16 -1.82 -3.88
C ILE A 39 -14.52 -0.67 -2.92
N PRO A 40 -15.81 -0.39 -2.68
CA PRO A 40 -16.23 0.73 -1.83
C PRO A 40 -15.62 0.64 -0.42
N GLY A 41 -14.93 1.70 0.00
CA GLY A 41 -14.24 1.75 1.30
C GLY A 41 -12.91 0.98 1.35
N GLY A 42 -12.49 0.34 0.26
CA GLY A 42 -11.19 -0.32 0.16
C GLY A 42 -10.04 0.68 0.01
N HIS A 43 -8.95 0.45 0.74
CA HIS A 43 -7.72 1.26 0.67
C HIS A 43 -6.64 0.67 -0.24
N ALA A 44 -6.66 -0.65 -0.47
CA ALA A 44 -5.76 -1.37 -1.36
C ALA A 44 -6.60 -1.95 -2.51
N VAL A 45 -6.98 -1.09 -3.45
CA VAL A 45 -7.88 -1.42 -4.55
C VAL A 45 -7.37 -0.81 -5.85
N ASN A 46 -7.79 -1.40 -6.96
CA ASN A 46 -7.52 -0.85 -8.28
C ASN A 46 -8.35 0.41 -8.53
N PHE A 47 -7.78 1.55 -8.14
CA PHE A 47 -8.40 2.86 -8.37
C PHE A 47 -8.41 3.25 -9.85
N SER A 48 -7.39 2.83 -10.61
CA SER A 48 -7.30 3.08 -12.05
C SER A 48 -8.39 2.38 -12.86
N ARG A 49 -9.01 1.34 -12.29
CA ARG A 49 -9.96 0.44 -12.97
C ARG A 49 -9.35 -0.23 -14.21
N TRP A 50 -8.03 -0.29 -14.26
CA TRP A 50 -7.29 -0.98 -15.31
C TRP A 50 -7.56 -2.49 -15.26
N HIS A 51 -7.48 -3.14 -16.41
CA HIS A 51 -7.78 -4.57 -16.52
C HIS A 51 -6.88 -5.19 -17.59
N ASN A 52 -6.25 -6.30 -17.25
CA ASN A 52 -5.49 -7.14 -18.17
C ASN A 52 -5.53 -8.59 -17.65
N ASP A 53 -6.09 -9.50 -18.44
CA ASP A 53 -6.27 -10.91 -18.06
C ASP A 53 -4.93 -11.64 -17.80
N ASP A 54 -3.88 -11.32 -18.56
CA ASP A 54 -2.56 -11.92 -18.37
C ASP A 54 -1.92 -11.43 -17.07
N PHE A 55 -2.12 -10.15 -16.73
CA PHE A 55 -1.69 -9.61 -15.44
C PHE A 55 -2.46 -10.24 -14.27
N ASP A 56 -3.78 -10.41 -14.39
CA ASP A 56 -4.59 -11.08 -13.37
C ASP A 56 -4.08 -12.50 -13.08
N ALA A 57 -3.72 -13.26 -14.13
CA ALA A 57 -3.15 -14.59 -13.97
C ALA A 57 -1.80 -14.59 -13.23
N LEU A 58 -0.97 -13.56 -13.44
CA LEU A 58 0.30 -13.39 -12.73
C LEU A 58 0.09 -12.98 -11.27
N ALA A 59 -0.91 -12.14 -10.98
CA ALA A 59 -1.29 -11.80 -9.61
C ALA A 59 -1.76 -13.06 -8.84
N ASP A 60 -2.57 -13.91 -9.48
CA ASP A 60 -2.99 -15.20 -8.92
C ASP A 60 -1.80 -16.15 -8.70
N GLU A 61 -0.85 -16.21 -9.64
CA GLU A 61 0.38 -17.00 -9.50
C GLU A 61 1.23 -16.51 -8.31
N ALA A 62 1.36 -15.20 -8.12
CA ALA A 62 2.07 -14.62 -6.98
C ALA A 62 1.37 -14.97 -5.66
N TYR A 63 0.03 -14.92 -5.63
CA TYR A 63 -0.77 -15.22 -4.44
C TYR A 63 -0.57 -16.65 -3.92
N VAL A 64 -0.48 -17.63 -4.83
CA VAL A 64 -0.26 -19.04 -4.46
C VAL A 64 1.22 -19.40 -4.25
N THR A 65 2.14 -18.48 -4.56
CA THR A 65 3.58 -18.72 -4.40
C THR A 65 4.01 -18.47 -2.96
N PRO A 66 4.75 -19.41 -2.33
CA PRO A 66 5.23 -19.23 -0.96
C PRO A 66 6.07 -17.95 -0.83
N PRO A 67 5.86 -17.13 0.22
CA PRO A 67 6.67 -15.92 0.47
C PRO A 67 8.19 -16.19 0.57
N THR A 68 8.57 -17.43 0.89
CA THR A 68 9.97 -17.86 0.98
C THR A 68 10.59 -18.21 -0.37
N ASP A 69 9.80 -18.42 -1.42
CA ASP A 69 10.26 -18.71 -2.78
C ASP A 69 10.52 -17.40 -3.53
N THR A 70 11.57 -16.70 -3.10
CA THR A 70 11.88 -15.35 -3.58
C THR A 70 12.29 -15.33 -5.06
N GLU A 71 12.92 -16.38 -5.56
CA GLU A 71 13.30 -16.49 -6.97
C GLU A 71 12.07 -16.51 -7.86
N LYS A 72 11.07 -17.34 -7.52
CA LYS A 72 9.82 -17.39 -8.26
C LYS A 72 9.03 -16.08 -8.16
N LEU A 73 8.98 -15.46 -6.97
CA LEU A 73 8.29 -14.17 -6.82
C LEU A 73 8.93 -13.06 -7.64
N VAL A 74 10.26 -13.06 -7.77
CA VAL A 74 10.97 -12.11 -8.64
C VAL A 74 10.65 -12.38 -10.11
N ASP A 75 10.62 -13.64 -10.55
CA ASP A 75 10.22 -13.99 -11.92
C ASP A 75 8.80 -13.52 -12.26
N VAL A 76 7.82 -13.82 -11.40
CA VAL A 76 6.43 -13.37 -11.56
C VAL A 76 6.36 -11.84 -11.62
N TRP A 77 7.09 -11.15 -10.74
CA TRP A 77 7.14 -9.68 -10.73
C TRP A 77 7.68 -9.11 -12.04
N VAL A 78 8.77 -9.66 -12.58
CA VAL A 78 9.35 -9.21 -13.85
C VAL A 78 8.35 -9.37 -14.98
N ARG A 79 7.72 -10.55 -15.11
CA ARG A 79 6.68 -10.81 -16.12
C ARG A 79 5.49 -9.84 -15.99
N ALA A 80 5.07 -9.55 -14.76
CA ALA A 80 3.98 -8.61 -14.51
C ALA A 80 4.35 -7.18 -14.91
N MET A 81 5.59 -6.76 -14.67
CA MET A 81 6.08 -5.44 -15.06
C MET A 81 6.29 -5.27 -16.56
N GLU A 82 6.56 -6.35 -17.30
CA GLU A 82 6.59 -6.33 -18.78
C GLU A 82 5.22 -5.96 -19.38
N ILE A 83 4.12 -6.22 -18.67
CA ILE A 83 2.76 -5.79 -19.04
C ILE A 83 2.44 -4.40 -18.46
N TRP A 84 2.71 -4.21 -17.18
CA TRP A 84 2.29 -3.02 -16.44
C TRP A 84 3.02 -1.75 -16.90
N LEU A 85 4.32 -1.82 -17.20
CA LEU A 85 5.10 -0.63 -17.59
C LEU A 85 4.68 -0.03 -18.94
N PRO A 86 4.41 -0.81 -20.01
CA PRO A 86 3.87 -0.27 -21.26
C PRO A 86 2.46 0.34 -21.15
N GLU A 87 1.60 -0.24 -20.31
CA GLU A 87 0.21 0.22 -20.16
C GLU A 87 0.08 1.36 -19.12
N LEU A 88 0.99 1.39 -18.15
CA LEU A 88 1.18 2.43 -17.13
C LEU A 88 -0.14 2.92 -16.51
N PRO A 89 -0.94 2.01 -15.90
CA PRO A 89 -2.25 2.39 -15.34
C PRO A 89 -2.15 3.34 -14.15
N ASP A 90 -0.97 3.44 -13.55
CA ASP A 90 -0.64 4.35 -12.47
C ASP A 90 0.81 4.83 -12.63
N ILE A 91 1.07 6.10 -12.30
CA ILE A 91 2.36 6.75 -12.51
C ILE A 91 3.01 6.96 -11.15
N GLN A 92 4.01 6.12 -10.86
CA GLN A 92 4.74 6.18 -9.59
C GLN A 92 5.63 7.42 -9.53
N LEU A 93 5.33 8.34 -8.59
CA LEU A 93 6.06 9.61 -8.44
C LEU A 93 7.09 9.57 -7.29
N THR A 94 6.66 9.14 -6.10
CA THR A 94 7.48 9.15 -4.89
C THR A 94 7.05 8.06 -3.92
N HIS A 95 7.99 7.53 -3.13
CA HIS A 95 7.66 6.68 -2.00
C HIS A 95 7.29 7.54 -0.77
N GLY A 96 6.03 7.46 -0.34
CA GLY A 96 5.52 8.17 0.83
C GLY A 96 5.90 7.51 2.15
N PHE A 97 7.11 7.76 2.67
CA PHE A 97 7.46 7.33 4.03
C PHE A 97 6.66 8.10 5.09
N HIS A 98 6.10 7.40 6.08
CA HIS A 98 5.44 8.03 7.22
C HIS A 98 6.46 8.86 8.03
N ARG A 99 6.41 10.19 7.87
CA ARG A 99 7.21 11.17 8.62
C ARG A 99 6.27 12.01 9.46
N LEU A 100 5.97 11.52 10.67
CA LEU A 100 4.93 12.11 11.52
C LEU A 100 5.60 12.63 12.80
N PRO A 101 5.83 13.96 12.89
CA PRO A 101 6.39 14.53 14.10
C PRO A 101 5.35 14.49 15.22
N TRP A 102 5.84 14.34 16.45
CA TRP A 102 5.02 14.36 17.66
C TRP A 102 5.63 15.34 18.66
N THR A 103 4.78 15.96 19.47
CA THR A 103 5.24 16.72 20.62
C THR A 103 5.42 15.78 21.81
N THR A 104 6.41 16.06 22.65
CA THR A 104 6.67 15.31 23.89
C THR A 104 6.18 16.06 25.14
N GLU A 105 5.37 17.11 24.95
CA GLU A 105 4.87 17.97 26.04
C GLU A 105 4.10 17.18 27.09
N TYR A 106 3.18 16.31 26.64
CA TYR A 106 2.30 15.54 27.54
C TYR A 106 2.47 14.03 27.43
N TRP A 107 3.10 13.56 26.35
CA TRP A 107 3.27 12.14 26.07
C TRP A 107 4.73 11.84 25.72
N THR A 108 5.27 10.79 26.34
CA THR A 108 6.60 10.23 26.05
C THR A 108 6.46 8.80 25.51
N ASN A 109 7.60 8.21 25.12
CA ASN A 109 7.67 6.85 24.60
C ASN A 109 6.91 6.63 23.27
N MET A 110 6.76 7.69 22.47
CA MET A 110 6.36 7.55 21.06
C MET A 110 7.40 6.74 20.29
N PRO A 111 7.01 5.97 19.26
CA PRO A 111 7.98 5.20 18.49
C PRO A 111 8.85 6.17 17.68
N ASP A 112 10.15 5.90 17.69
CA ASP A 112 11.15 6.64 16.93
C ASP A 112 12.23 5.69 16.39
N GLN A 113 13.30 6.24 15.80
CA GLN A 113 14.39 5.42 15.26
C GLN A 113 15.15 4.58 16.32
N ASN A 114 15.14 5.03 17.59
CA ASN A 114 15.83 4.35 18.69
C ASN A 114 14.91 3.36 19.43
N ASN A 115 13.59 3.55 19.31
CA ASN A 115 12.56 2.67 19.85
C ASN A 115 11.48 2.35 18.78
N PRO A 116 11.81 1.62 17.70
CA PRO A 116 10.95 1.45 16.53
C PRO A 116 9.92 0.32 16.70
N TYR A 117 9.16 0.30 17.79
CA TYR A 117 8.23 -0.79 18.10
C TYR A 117 6.99 -0.85 17.17
N THR A 118 6.68 0.24 16.46
CA THR A 118 5.67 0.31 15.39
C THR A 118 5.85 1.59 14.56
N ASN A 119 5.18 1.72 13.42
CA ASN A 119 5.01 3.02 12.77
C ASN A 119 4.07 3.92 13.61
N SER A 120 4.27 5.24 13.53
CA SER A 120 3.53 6.22 14.32
C SER A 120 2.24 6.72 13.65
N ALA A 121 1.79 6.17 12.53
CA ALA A 121 0.65 6.73 11.79
C ALA A 121 -0.69 6.49 12.50
N GLN A 122 -1.34 7.58 12.93
CA GLN A 122 -2.57 7.49 13.73
C GLN A 122 -3.79 6.96 12.99
N TRP A 123 -3.75 7.01 11.66
CA TRP A 123 -4.77 6.44 10.78
C TRP A 123 -4.51 4.98 10.41
N HIS A 124 -3.37 4.41 10.80
CA HIS A 124 -3.02 3.04 10.46
C HIS A 124 -3.58 2.04 11.48
N LEU A 125 -3.86 0.81 11.03
CA LEU A 125 -4.40 -0.28 11.86
C LEU A 125 -3.58 -0.56 13.13
N THR A 126 -2.29 -0.25 13.09
CA THR A 126 -1.33 -0.50 14.18
C THR A 126 -1.28 0.61 15.23
N PHE A 127 -1.97 1.74 15.07
CA PHE A 127 -1.90 2.84 16.03
C PHE A 127 -2.29 2.48 17.48
N PRO A 128 -3.22 1.55 17.75
CA PRO A 128 -3.47 1.10 19.12
C PRO A 128 -2.22 0.60 19.85
N LEU A 129 -1.22 0.05 19.14
CA LEU A 129 0.06 -0.33 19.73
C LEU A 129 0.84 0.88 20.26
N VAL A 130 0.73 2.04 19.60
CA VAL A 130 1.28 3.31 20.11
C VAL A 130 0.57 3.69 21.40
N LEU A 131 -0.77 3.71 21.40
CA LEU A 131 -1.58 4.08 22.57
C LEU A 131 -1.30 3.20 23.79
N HIS A 132 -1.00 1.92 23.60
CA HIS A 132 -0.63 1.01 24.70
C HIS A 132 0.77 1.26 25.28
N ASN A 133 1.66 1.92 24.53
CA ASN A 133 3.06 2.10 24.92
C ASN A 133 3.39 3.51 25.40
N VAL A 134 2.66 4.53 24.94
CA VAL A 134 2.89 5.91 25.35
C VAL A 134 2.66 6.11 26.84
N LYS A 135 3.37 7.08 27.43
CA LYS A 135 3.29 7.40 28.85
C LYS A 135 3.07 8.89 29.03
N GLN A 136 2.39 9.28 30.10
CA GLN A 136 2.31 10.68 30.48
C GLN A 136 3.72 11.24 30.72
N SER A 137 4.00 12.45 30.23
CA SER A 137 5.24 13.17 30.54
C SER A 137 5.29 13.50 32.03
N THR A 138 6.45 13.25 32.66
CA THR A 138 6.74 13.61 34.06
C THR A 138 7.32 15.01 34.17
#